data_AF-A0A2G9XYS0-F1
#
_entry.id   AF-A0A2G9XYS0-F1
#
_cell.length_a   1.000
_cell.length_b   1.000
_cell.length_c   1.000
_cell.angle_alpha   90.00
_cell.angle_beta   90.00
_cell.angle_gamma   90.00
#
_symmetry.space_group_name_H-M   'P 1'
#
loop_
_entity.id
_entity.type
_entity.pdbx_description
1 polymer ?
#
loop_
_entity_poly.entity_id
_entity_poly.type
_entity_poly.pdbx_seq_one_letter_code
_entity_poly.pdbx_strand_id
1 'polypeptide(L)' 'MGDKAKTEKTVANYLKKNYPEVIFVGFVDGVGWYVRRGDLRRMVGAYDLVFTFSRSELKRFDNLLTQIFYEK' A
#
# COMPACT_ATOMS: atom_id res chain seq x y z
N MET A 1 -2.57 15.69 16.41
CA MET A 1 -3.28 15.13 15.24
C MET A 1 -2.25 14.36 14.42
N GLY A 2 -2.37 13.03 14.33
CA GLY A 2 -1.34 12.16 13.72
C GLY A 2 -1.39 12.16 12.20
N ASP A 3 -0.25 12.40 11.56
CA ASP A 3 -0.10 12.31 10.10
C ASP A 3 0.06 10.84 9.69
N LYS A 4 -1.02 10.25 9.19
CA LYS A 4 -1.04 8.87 8.68
C LYS A 4 0.07 8.63 7.66
N ALA A 5 0.24 9.51 6.67
CA ALA A 5 1.28 9.30 5.64
C ALA A 5 2.70 9.22 6.22
N LYS A 6 2.98 9.93 7.33
CA LYS A 6 4.27 9.90 8.02
C LYS A 6 4.48 8.60 8.82
N THR A 7 3.42 8.09 9.44
CA THR A 7 3.44 6.83 10.17
C THR A 7 3.73 5.66 9.22
N GLU A 8 2.99 5.57 8.12
CA GLU A 8 3.10 4.50 7.12
C GLU A 8 4.50 4.42 6.51
N LYS A 9 5.12 5.58 6.25
CA LYS A 9 6.51 5.64 5.76
C LYS A 9 7.53 5.10 6.79
N THR A 10 7.30 5.38 8.07
CA THR A 10 8.15 4.85 9.15
C THR A 10 8.04 3.33 9.22
N VAL A 11 6.81 2.79 9.11
CA VAL A 11 6.56 1.35 9.07
C VAL A 11 7.25 0.71 7.87
N ALA A 12 7.14 1.30 6.68
CA ALA A 12 7.80 0.80 5.48
C ALA A 12 9.33 0.69 5.64
N ASN A 13 9.96 1.73 6.21
CA ASN A 13 11.40 1.70 6.49
C ASN A 13 11.77 0.60 7.49
N TYR A 14 10.95 0.40 8.51
CA TYR A 14 11.19 -0.65 9.50
C TYR A 14 11.05 -2.05 8.90
N LEU A 15 10.02 -2.27 8.09
CA LEU A 15 9.79 -3.51 7.36
C LEU A 15 10.97 -3.83 6.45
N LYS A 16 11.40 -2.88 5.61
CA LYS A 16 12.54 -3.08 4.70
C LYS A 16 13.85 -3.37 5.41
N LYS A 17 14.03 -2.80 6.62
CA LYS A 17 15.25 -3.02 7.41
C LYS A 17 15.29 -4.41 8.04
N ASN A 18 14.16 -4.93 8.52
CA ASN A 18 14.12 -6.15 9.33
C ASN A 18 13.63 -7.38 8.56
N TYR A 19 12.89 -7.18 7.48
CA TYR A 19 12.26 -8.23 6.67
C TYR A 19 12.37 -7.87 5.18
N PRO A 20 13.54 -8.06 4.54
CA PRO A 20 13.80 -7.58 3.19
C PRO A 20 12.90 -8.21 2.10
N GLU A 21 12.32 -9.37 2.37
CA GLU A 21 11.41 -10.07 1.46
C GLU A 21 9.92 -9.78 1.73
N VAL A 22 9.61 -8.92 2.71
CA VAL A 22 8.20 -8.58 3.01
C VAL A 22 7.63 -7.67 1.92
N ILE A 23 6.37 -7.93 1.56
CA ILE A 23 5.61 -7.06 0.66
C ILE A 23 4.65 -6.22 1.50
N PHE A 24 4.84 -4.90 1.52
CA PHE A 24 3.95 -4.01 2.26
C PHE A 24 2.82 -3.48 1.35
N VAL A 25 1.59 -3.89 1.64
CA VAL A 25 0.40 -3.57 0.82
C VAL A 25 -0.46 -2.51 1.48
N GLY A 26 -0.92 -1.53 0.70
CA GLY A 26 -1.86 -0.49 1.14
C GLY A 26 -3.13 -0.44 0.30
N PHE A 27 -4.28 -0.23 0.95
CA PHE A 27 -5.53 0.07 0.28
C PHE A 27 -5.86 1.56 0.47
N VAL A 28 -6.08 2.26 -0.64
CA VAL A 28 -6.40 3.68 -0.65
C VAL A 28 -7.75 3.88 -1.32
N ASP A 29 -8.67 4.51 -0.60
CA ASP A 29 -10.00 4.85 -1.09
C ASP A 29 -10.45 6.23 -0.58
N GLY A 30 -11.42 6.81 -1.27
CA GLY A 30 -12.14 8.00 -0.87
C GLY A 30 -11.81 9.26 -1.69
N VAL A 31 -12.83 10.08 -1.91
CA VAL A 31 -12.72 11.37 -2.60
C VAL A 31 -11.79 12.37 -1.89
N GLY A 32 -11.55 12.19 -0.59
CA GLY A 32 -10.69 13.07 0.22
C GLY A 32 -9.25 13.20 -0.30
N TRP A 33 -8.78 12.24 -1.09
CA TRP A 33 -7.47 12.32 -1.75
C TRP A 33 -7.43 13.28 -2.94
N TYR A 34 -8.57 13.55 -3.58
CA TYR A 34 -8.65 14.46 -4.72
C TYR A 34 -8.18 15.87 -4.36
N VAL A 35 -8.55 16.33 -3.16
CA VAL A 35 -8.16 17.63 -2.61
C VAL A 35 -6.83 17.60 -1.84
N ARG A 36 -6.24 16.42 -1.61
CA ARG A 36 -4.97 16.22 -0.87
C ARG A 36 -3.93 15.47 -1.70
N ARG A 37 -3.70 15.90 -2.94
CA ARG A 37 -2.79 15.22 -3.88
C ARG A 37 -1.36 15.03 -3.36
N GLY A 38 -0.86 15.98 -2.56
CA GLY A 38 0.47 15.88 -1.94
C GLY A 38 0.56 14.75 -0.91
N ASP A 39 -0.47 14.62 -0.06
CA ASP A 39 -0.54 13.56 0.94
C ASP A 39 -0.81 12.20 0.30
N LEU A 40 -1.63 12.17 -0.77
CA LEU A 40 -1.85 10.97 -1.56
C LEU A 40 -0.52 10.44 -2.12
N ARG A 41 0.31 11.32 -2.69
CA ARG A 41 1.61 10.92 -3.24
C ARG A 41 2.53 10.32 -2.16
N ARG A 42 2.53 10.89 -0.96
CA ARG A 42 3.30 10.38 0.18
C ARG A 42 2.78 9.03 0.65
N MET A 43 1.45 8.89 0.74
CA MET A 43 0.77 7.66 1.15
C MET A 43 1.06 6.53 0.16
N VAL A 44 0.86 6.76 -1.13
CA VAL A 44 1.09 5.77 -2.19
C VAL A 44 2.57 5.34 -2.23
N GLY A 45 3.49 6.27 -1.98
CA GLY A 45 4.92 5.98 -1.94
C GLY A 45 5.42 5.27 -0.68
N ALA A 46 4.57 5.05 0.32
CA ALA A 46 4.94 4.31 1.53
C ALA A 46 4.82 2.79 1.35
N TYR A 47 3.93 2.33 0.47
CA TYR A 47 3.67 0.90 0.24
C TYR A 47 4.44 0.40 -0.98
N ASP A 48 4.71 -0.89 -1.03
CA ASP A 48 5.28 -1.54 -2.22
C ASP A 48 4.21 -1.76 -3.29
N LEU A 49 2.98 -2.08 -2.85
CA LEU A 49 1.81 -2.22 -3.71
C LEU A 49 0.62 -1.46 -3.11
N VAL A 50 -0.06 -0.69 -3.96
CA VAL A 50 -1.26 0.07 -3.57
C VAL A 50 -2.44 -0.37 -4.41
N PHE A 51 -3.55 -0.66 -3.74
CA PHE A 51 -4.81 -1.07 -4.35
C PHE A 51 -5.92 -0.07 -4.02
N THR A 52 -7.00 -0.15 -4.78
CA THR A 52 -8.29 0.49 -4.47
C THR A 52 -9.36 -0.59 -4.33
N PHE A 53 -10.54 -0.24 -3.86
CA PHE A 53 -11.68 -1.18 -3.80
C PHE A 53 -12.43 -1.31 -5.14
N SER A 54 -11.86 -0.81 -6.24
CA SER A 54 -12.39 -1.10 -7.57
C SER A 54 -12.24 -2.59 -7.91
N ARG A 55 -13.19 -3.14 -8.68
CA ARG A 55 -13.19 -4.57 -9.02
C ARG A 55 -11.89 -5.04 -9.70
N SER A 56 -11.29 -4.21 -10.55
CA SER A 56 -10.03 -4.54 -11.22
C SER A 56 -8.86 -4.63 -10.25
N GLU A 57 -8.79 -3.71 -9.27
CA GLU A 57 -7.74 -3.72 -8.26
C GLU A 57 -7.89 -4.87 -7.27
N LEU A 58 -9.13 -5.21 -6.90
CA LEU A 58 -9.40 -6.40 -6.09
C LEU A 58 -8.98 -7.69 -6.82
N LYS A 59 -9.23 -7.79 -8.14
CA LYS A 59 -8.74 -8.92 -8.94
C LYS A 59 -7.21 -8.95 -9.03
N ARG A 60 -6.56 -7.79 -9.12
CA ARG A 60 -5.09 -7.69 -9.10
C ARG A 60 -4.51 -8.14 -7.75
N PHE A 61 -5.18 -7.82 -6.65
CA PHE A 61 -4.79 -8.28 -5.31
C PHE A 61 -4.98 -9.80 -5.14
N ASP A 62 -6.09 -10.35 -5.64
CA ASP A 62 -6.33 -11.80 -5.64
C ASP A 62 -5.25 -12.57 -6.42
N ASN A 63 -4.85 -12.07 -7.58
CA ASN A 63 -3.74 -12.63 -8.36
C ASN A 63 -2.41 -12.55 -7.58
N LEU A 64 -2.14 -11.46 -6.87
CA LEU A 64 -0.95 -11.33 -6.03
C LEU A 64 -0.92 -12.42 -4.94
N LEU A 65 -2.05 -12.66 -4.25
CA LEU A 65 -2.15 -13.71 -3.23
C LEU A 65 -1.92 -15.10 -3.84
N THR A 66 -2.47 -15.33 -5.04
CA THR A 66 -2.28 -16.59 -5.78
C THR A 66 -0.80 -16.83 -6.07
N GLN A 67 -0.11 -15.82 -6.59
CA GLN A 67 1.32 -15.88 -6.90
C GLN A 67 2.19 -16.11 -5.65
N ILE A 68 1.89 -15.44 -4.55
CA ILE A 68 2.71 -15.53 -3.33
C ILE A 68 2.55 -16.90 -2.64
N PHE A 69 1.32 -17.42 -2.56
CA PHE A 69 1.02 -18.57 -1.71
C PHE A 69 0.89 -19.90 -2.46
N TYR A 70 0.57 -19.89 -3.75
CA TYR A 70 0.17 -21.11 -4.47
C TYR A 70 0.98 -21.40 -5.74
N GLU A 71 1.58 -20.39 -6.37
CA GLU A 71 2.52 -20.58 -7.49
C GLU A 71 3.96 -20.65 -6.97
N LYS A 72 4.34 -21.83 -6.46
CA LYS A 72 5.75 -22.19 -6.19
C LYS A 72 6.23 -23.23 -7.20
#